data_AF-A0A4Q2AK35-F1
#
_entry.id   AF-A0A4Q2AK35-F1
#
_cell.length_a   1.000
_cell.length_b   1.000
_cell.length_c   1.000
_cell.angle_alpha   90.00
_cell.angle_beta   90.00
_cell.angle_gamma   90.00
#
_symmetry.space_group_name_H-M   'P 1'
#
loop_
_entity.id
_entity.type
_entity.pdbx_description
1 polymer ?
#
loop_
_entity_poly.entity_id
_entity_poly.type
_entity_poly.pdbx_seq_one_letter_code
_entity_poly.pdbx_strand_id
1 'polypeptide(L)'
;TERVLTDHDQAVNRISNVINSMVSQGMRAEDIANHFYPGNAQSMRDDNIPKIIRDATVRAKRTARTEAAAREDAIVEQTFKINNVKYFDWVTEPGACQKCTFLAMSGPYKVGDEASPRVPESSHPNCRCRRKPIAKDDLDFMAEKKLFHAGKYNDQDLRFKAKKVSGSKYDIWSQGDTKKYRDTIQTVMRILDGKNERIPRIVVVTSKKLPGIAAYNHIQDVMYINNKLGNATEMSKEFNTGYFAAKTVEDVLTHELAHKSHWDSAKALYKSKPKMYNTVEGAKKVLDESLENYVKNVQAQEMQYLDKYISRNAERNFEEGSVNEIVAEVAVLGDKLEDKVLLNLVSGVLKDGTRVRNNGSTK
;
A
#
# COMPACT_ATOMS: atom_id res chain seq x y z
N THR A 1 -6.28 16.87 37.74
CA THR A 1 -7.44 17.19 38.60
C THR A 1 -8.06 18.52 38.20
N GLU A 2 -7.26 19.56 37.99
CA GLU A 2 -7.72 20.91 37.58
C GLU A 2 -8.59 20.92 36.30
N ARG A 3 -8.18 20.22 35.22
CA ARG A 3 -8.96 20.16 33.96
C ARG A 3 -10.33 19.48 34.08
N VAL A 4 -10.48 18.52 35.01
CA VAL A 4 -11.77 17.83 35.23
C VAL A 4 -12.75 18.77 35.95
N LEU A 5 -12.24 19.63 36.82
CA LEU A 5 -13.04 20.68 37.47
C LEU A 5 -13.47 21.75 36.45
N THR A 6 -12.58 22.11 35.51
CA THR A 6 -12.93 23.03 34.41
C THR A 6 -14.07 22.50 33.53
N ASP A 7 -14.09 21.19 33.23
CA ASP A 7 -15.18 20.56 32.47
C ASP A 7 -16.53 20.65 33.21
N HIS A 8 -16.52 20.59 34.54
CA HIS A 8 -17.70 20.78 35.40
C HIS A 8 -18.17 22.24 35.39
N ASP A 9 -17.26 23.19 35.59
CA ASP A 9 -17.58 24.62 35.61
C ASP A 9 -18.15 25.09 34.27
N GLN A 10 -17.62 24.59 33.15
CA GLN A 10 -18.16 24.86 31.81
C GLN A 10 -19.59 24.32 31.65
N ALA A 11 -19.91 23.18 32.23
CA ALA A 11 -21.25 22.61 32.19
C ALA A 11 -22.25 23.49 32.96
N VAL A 12 -21.88 23.93 34.17
CA VAL A 12 -22.68 24.84 35.00
C VAL A 12 -22.90 26.17 34.28
N ASN A 13 -21.83 26.77 33.74
CA ASN A 13 -21.92 28.03 32.99
C ASN A 13 -22.84 27.92 31.77
N ARG A 14 -22.79 26.78 31.05
CA ARG A 14 -23.66 26.55 29.90
C ARG A 14 -25.13 26.45 30.32
N ILE A 15 -25.43 25.75 31.42
CA ILE A 15 -26.79 25.68 31.98
C ILE A 15 -27.28 27.09 32.34
N SER A 16 -26.48 27.87 33.06
CA SER A 16 -26.83 29.24 33.45
C SER A 16 -27.07 30.15 32.24
N ASN A 17 -26.27 30.03 31.18
CA ASN A 17 -26.45 30.82 29.96
C ASN A 17 -27.75 30.47 29.22
N VAL A 18 -28.10 29.18 29.15
CA VAL A 18 -29.37 28.75 28.56
C VAL A 18 -30.55 29.29 29.38
N ILE A 19 -30.50 29.16 30.71
CA ILE A 19 -31.53 29.71 31.61
C ILE A 19 -31.68 31.23 31.40
N ASN A 20 -30.58 31.98 31.44
CA ASN A 20 -30.59 33.44 31.28
C ASN A 20 -31.14 33.87 29.92
N SER A 21 -30.76 33.17 28.84
CA SER A 21 -31.30 33.44 27.51
C SER A 21 -32.81 33.24 27.46
N MET A 22 -33.33 32.17 28.08
CA MET A 22 -34.76 31.89 28.07
C MET A 22 -35.57 32.87 28.90
N VAL A 23 -35.05 33.25 30.07
CA VAL A 23 -35.64 34.28 30.92
C VAL A 23 -35.65 35.63 30.19
N SER A 24 -34.58 36.00 29.49
CA SER A 24 -34.51 37.25 28.72
C SER A 24 -35.49 37.32 27.54
N GLN A 25 -35.92 36.17 27.01
CA GLN A 25 -36.92 36.05 25.95
C GLN A 25 -38.37 36.04 26.47
N GLY A 26 -38.57 36.16 27.79
CA GLY A 26 -39.90 36.20 28.42
C GLY A 26 -40.63 34.86 28.46
N MET A 27 -39.91 33.73 28.34
CA MET A 27 -40.51 32.40 28.48
C MET A 27 -41.08 32.18 29.87
N ARG A 28 -42.18 31.42 29.96
CA ARG A 28 -42.78 31.04 31.24
C ARG A 28 -41.95 29.96 31.91
N ALA A 29 -42.02 29.88 33.24
CA ALA A 29 -41.27 28.88 34.02
C ALA A 29 -41.56 27.43 33.56
N GLU A 30 -42.79 27.15 33.13
CA GLU A 30 -43.22 25.85 32.59
C GLU A 30 -42.52 25.50 31.27
N ASP A 31 -42.37 26.46 30.37
CA ASP A 31 -41.70 26.28 29.07
C ASP A 31 -40.21 25.99 29.27
N ILE A 32 -39.59 26.69 30.24
CA ILE A 32 -38.19 26.48 30.64
C ILE A 32 -38.01 25.07 31.23
N ALA A 33 -38.94 24.62 32.10
CA ALA A 33 -38.89 23.28 32.68
C ALA A 33 -39.04 22.18 31.61
N ASN A 34 -39.97 22.36 30.67
CA ASN A 34 -40.19 21.43 29.56
C ASN A 34 -39.00 21.36 28.60
N HIS A 35 -38.27 22.46 28.42
CA HIS A 35 -37.03 22.47 27.64
C HIS A 35 -35.89 21.68 28.32
N PHE A 36 -35.75 21.79 29.65
CA PHE A 36 -34.69 21.10 30.38
C PHE A 36 -35.00 19.62 30.68
N TYR A 37 -36.27 19.25 30.76
CA TYR A 37 -36.73 17.88 31.03
C TYR A 37 -37.78 17.41 30.01
N PRO A 38 -37.43 17.31 28.72
CA PRO A 38 -38.37 16.93 27.69
C PRO A 38 -38.79 15.45 27.82
N GLY A 39 -40.07 15.17 27.68
CA GLY A 39 -40.63 13.82 27.77
C GLY A 39 -40.47 12.94 26.51
N ASN A 40 -39.88 13.47 25.42
CA ASN A 40 -39.72 12.75 24.15
C ASN A 40 -38.25 12.73 23.68
N ALA A 41 -37.86 11.65 22.98
CA ALA A 41 -36.47 11.39 22.58
C ALA A 41 -35.92 12.36 21.51
N GLN A 42 -36.79 13.07 20.78
CA GLN A 42 -36.41 14.02 19.74
C GLN A 42 -35.84 15.30 20.37
N SER A 43 -36.54 15.87 21.35
CA SER A 43 -36.14 17.06 22.10
C SER A 43 -34.99 16.79 23.09
N MET A 44 -34.67 15.52 23.37
CA MET A 44 -33.46 15.15 24.11
C MET A 44 -32.15 15.50 23.38
N ARG A 45 -32.22 15.85 22.09
CA ARG A 45 -31.08 16.30 21.27
C ARG A 45 -30.76 17.79 21.42
N ASP A 46 -31.68 18.59 21.98
CA ASP A 46 -31.49 20.01 22.26
C ASP A 46 -30.64 20.21 23.52
N ASP A 47 -30.18 21.44 23.81
CA ASP A 47 -29.29 21.77 24.93
C ASP A 47 -30.00 21.74 26.31
N ASN A 48 -30.55 20.57 26.65
CA ASN A 48 -31.17 20.27 27.93
C ASN A 48 -30.14 19.80 28.99
N ILE A 49 -30.54 19.80 30.27
CA ILE A 49 -29.68 19.41 31.40
C ILE A 49 -29.13 17.99 31.22
N PRO A 50 -29.94 16.96 30.89
CA PRO A 50 -29.43 15.59 30.70
C PRO A 50 -28.32 15.48 29.64
N LYS A 51 -28.45 16.18 28.51
CA LYS A 51 -27.44 16.20 27.45
C LYS A 51 -26.18 16.94 27.90
N ILE A 52 -26.32 18.13 28.50
CA ILE A 52 -25.17 18.91 28.98
C ILE A 52 -24.36 18.11 30.01
N ILE A 53 -25.03 17.46 30.97
CA ILE A 53 -24.38 16.59 31.97
C ILE A 53 -23.74 15.37 31.30
N ARG A 54 -24.41 14.73 30.34
CA ARG A 54 -23.85 13.58 29.60
C ARG A 54 -22.59 13.98 28.86
N ASP A 55 -22.62 15.08 28.13
CA ASP A 55 -21.48 15.59 27.35
C ASP A 55 -20.31 15.97 28.28
N ALA A 56 -20.59 16.64 29.40
CA ALA A 56 -19.61 16.96 30.41
C ALA A 56 -18.99 15.69 31.02
N THR A 57 -19.80 14.67 31.31
CA THR A 57 -19.34 13.38 31.81
C THR A 57 -18.44 12.65 30.81
N VAL A 58 -18.80 12.68 29.51
CA VAL A 58 -18.00 12.09 28.44
C VAL A 58 -16.66 12.82 28.29
N ARG A 59 -16.66 14.17 28.32
CA ARG A 59 -15.44 14.99 28.31
C ARG A 59 -14.55 14.69 29.51
N ALA A 60 -15.11 14.73 30.72
CA ALA A 60 -14.37 14.44 31.95
C ALA A 60 -13.73 13.03 31.94
N LYS A 61 -14.47 12.00 31.48
CA LYS A 61 -13.93 10.64 31.31
C LYS A 61 -12.79 10.59 30.29
N ARG A 62 -12.92 11.30 29.16
CA ARG A 62 -11.88 11.38 28.12
C ARG A 62 -10.64 12.11 28.65
N THR A 63 -10.82 13.22 29.36
CA THR A 63 -9.75 13.98 30.00
C THR A 63 -9.02 13.11 31.02
N ALA A 64 -9.75 12.46 31.94
CA ALA A 64 -9.17 11.59 32.96
C ALA A 64 -8.33 10.45 32.35
N ARG A 65 -8.82 9.78 31.30
CA ARG A 65 -8.07 8.71 30.61
C ARG A 65 -6.83 9.23 29.89
N THR A 66 -6.93 10.41 29.28
CA THR A 66 -5.81 11.04 28.55
C THR A 66 -4.70 11.47 29.52
N GLU A 67 -5.07 12.05 30.67
CA GLU A 67 -4.13 12.40 31.74
C GLU A 67 -3.50 11.17 32.39
N ALA A 68 -4.27 10.10 32.62
CA ALA A 68 -3.74 8.83 33.13
C ALA A 68 -2.69 8.25 32.17
N ALA A 69 -3.00 8.19 30.87
CA ALA A 69 -2.07 7.72 29.85
C ALA A 69 -0.79 8.58 29.78
N ALA A 70 -0.91 9.90 29.92
CA ALA A 70 0.25 10.81 29.96
C ALA A 70 1.15 10.54 31.18
N ARG A 71 0.55 10.25 32.34
CA ARG A 71 1.29 9.90 33.57
C ARG A 71 1.97 8.54 33.45
N GLU A 72 1.26 7.53 32.94
CA GLU A 72 1.84 6.20 32.66
C GLU A 72 3.04 6.32 31.70
N ASP A 73 2.89 7.09 30.63
CA ASP A 73 3.97 7.34 29.67
C ASP A 73 5.19 8.03 30.31
N ALA A 74 4.96 8.99 31.21
CA ALA A 74 6.03 9.65 31.96
C ALA A 74 6.77 8.68 32.89
N ILE A 75 6.06 7.76 33.56
CA ILE A 75 6.66 6.71 34.38
C ILE A 75 7.47 5.74 33.51
N VAL A 76 6.96 5.36 32.35
CA VAL A 76 7.67 4.52 31.37
C VAL A 76 8.96 5.21 30.90
N GLU A 77 8.93 6.52 30.62
CA GLU A 77 10.13 7.30 30.27
C GLU A 77 11.19 7.26 31.38
N GLN A 78 10.77 7.44 32.63
CA GLN A 78 11.68 7.36 33.79
C GLN A 78 12.26 5.95 33.93
N THR A 79 11.42 4.93 33.74
CA THR A 79 11.84 3.52 33.77
C THR A 79 12.87 3.21 32.68
N PHE A 80 12.69 3.75 31.47
CA PHE A 80 13.67 3.63 30.39
C PHE A 80 15.00 4.29 30.73
N LYS A 81 14.98 5.46 31.37
CA LYS A 81 16.20 6.15 31.82
C LYS A 81 16.92 5.38 32.93
N ILE A 82 16.19 4.88 33.94
CA ILE A 82 16.75 4.08 35.04
C ILE A 82 17.40 2.79 34.50
N ASN A 83 16.74 2.14 33.54
CA ASN A 83 17.20 0.87 32.97
C ASN A 83 18.18 1.06 31.79
N ASN A 84 18.67 2.26 31.52
CA ASN A 84 19.58 2.58 30.40
C ASN A 84 19.08 2.09 29.03
N VAL A 85 17.76 2.10 28.81
CA VAL A 85 17.13 1.75 27.53
C VAL A 85 17.42 2.85 26.51
N LYS A 86 17.98 2.47 25.35
CA LYS A 86 18.32 3.42 24.29
C LYS A 86 17.19 3.64 23.29
N TYR A 87 16.41 2.60 23.02
CA TYR A 87 15.36 2.60 22.00
C TYR A 87 14.08 1.94 22.49
N PHE A 88 12.95 2.36 21.93
CA PHE A 88 11.64 1.79 22.21
C PHE A 88 10.82 1.63 20.92
N ASP A 89 9.91 0.66 20.93
CA ASP A 89 8.90 0.47 19.90
C ASP A 89 7.53 0.97 20.36
N TRP A 90 6.72 1.38 19.39
CA TRP A 90 5.34 1.78 19.61
C TRP A 90 4.41 0.58 19.41
N VAL A 91 3.81 0.09 20.49
CA VAL A 91 2.92 -1.07 20.47
C VAL A 91 1.48 -0.61 20.39
N THR A 92 0.81 -1.03 19.31
CA THR A 92 -0.61 -0.77 19.07
C THR A 92 -1.52 -1.80 19.75
N GLU A 93 -2.67 -1.35 20.23
CA GLU A 93 -3.75 -2.26 20.64
C GLU A 93 -4.55 -2.76 19.42
N PRO A 94 -5.25 -3.91 19.51
CA PRO A 94 -6.15 -4.38 18.46
C PRO A 94 -7.20 -3.31 18.11
N GLY A 95 -7.32 -2.98 16.82
CA GLY A 95 -8.20 -1.90 16.35
C GLY A 95 -7.60 -0.49 16.44
N ALA A 96 -6.27 -0.38 16.59
CA ALA A 96 -5.58 0.91 16.56
C ALA A 96 -5.87 1.73 15.29
N CYS A 97 -5.98 3.05 15.47
CA CYS A 97 -6.22 3.97 14.37
C CYS A 97 -5.01 4.07 13.43
N GLN A 98 -5.23 4.53 12.19
CA GLN A 98 -4.18 4.68 11.18
C GLN A 98 -2.94 5.45 11.67
N LYS A 99 -3.14 6.49 12.49
CA LYS A 99 -2.04 7.27 13.08
C LYS A 99 -1.16 6.43 14.01
N CYS A 100 -1.76 5.61 14.86
CA CYS A 100 -1.03 4.76 15.80
C CYS A 100 -0.34 3.59 15.09
N THR A 101 -0.96 3.02 14.06
CA THR A 101 -0.32 2.00 13.20
C THR A 101 0.91 2.56 12.49
N PHE A 102 0.86 3.82 12.04
CA PHE A 102 2.01 4.49 11.43
C PHE A 102 3.17 4.70 12.42
N LEU A 103 2.86 5.10 13.66
CA LEU A 103 3.87 5.22 14.72
C LEU A 103 4.52 3.86 15.02
N ALA A 104 3.75 2.77 15.04
CA ALA A 104 4.29 1.42 15.19
C ALA A 104 5.25 1.03 14.06
N MET A 105 4.90 1.35 12.81
CA MET A 105 5.74 1.01 11.64
C MET A 105 7.00 1.87 11.51
N SER A 106 7.01 3.06 12.11
CA SER A 106 8.12 4.02 11.99
C SER A 106 9.12 3.92 13.14
N GLY A 107 8.88 3.01 14.10
CA GLY A 107 9.87 2.63 15.10
C GLY A 107 11.06 1.87 14.48
N PRO A 108 12.15 1.69 15.24
CA PRO A 108 12.31 2.04 16.65
C PRO A 108 12.74 3.50 16.89
N TYR A 109 12.29 4.07 18.00
CA TYR A 109 12.54 5.47 18.40
C TYR A 109 13.56 5.58 19.52
N LYS A 110 14.25 6.71 19.62
CA LYS A 110 15.31 6.92 20.61
C LYS A 110 14.75 7.50 21.92
N VAL A 111 15.06 6.87 23.04
CA VAL A 111 14.66 7.37 24.37
C VAL A 111 15.34 8.73 24.62
N GLY A 112 14.57 9.72 25.07
CA GLY A 112 15.05 11.06 25.38
C GLY A 112 15.22 12.02 24.20
N ASP A 113 14.90 11.62 22.97
CA ASP A 113 14.86 12.51 21.81
C ASP A 113 13.51 13.25 21.73
N GLU A 114 13.53 14.57 21.51
CA GLU A 114 12.32 15.41 21.39
C GLU A 114 11.45 15.03 20.19
N ALA A 115 12.05 14.46 19.14
CA ALA A 115 11.33 13.99 17.96
C ALA A 115 10.62 12.64 18.18
N SER A 116 10.89 11.95 19.29
CA SER A 116 10.32 10.63 19.56
C SER A 116 8.88 10.72 20.06
N PRO A 117 7.98 9.84 19.59
CA PRO A 117 6.56 9.96 19.88
C PRO A 117 6.24 9.64 21.33
N ARG A 118 5.28 10.39 21.90
CA ARG A 118 4.78 10.28 23.27
C ARG A 118 3.29 9.97 23.30
N VAL A 119 2.86 9.18 24.29
CA VAL A 119 1.43 8.97 24.56
C VAL A 119 0.99 10.00 25.62
N PRO A 120 -0.08 10.80 25.39
CA PRO A 120 -0.97 10.84 24.23
C PRO A 120 -0.56 11.89 23.17
N GLU A 121 0.43 12.75 23.42
CA GLU A 121 0.77 13.94 22.61
C GLU A 121 0.94 13.65 21.12
N SER A 122 1.68 12.60 20.77
CA SER A 122 1.96 12.23 19.37
C SER A 122 0.86 11.36 18.76
N SER A 123 -0.11 10.91 19.56
CA SER A 123 -1.19 10.01 19.14
C SER A 123 -2.52 10.77 19.05
N HIS A 124 -3.44 10.52 19.98
CA HIS A 124 -4.72 11.22 20.10
C HIS A 124 -5.25 11.09 21.54
N PRO A 125 -6.24 11.92 21.92
CA PRO A 125 -6.91 11.74 23.21
C PRO A 125 -7.53 10.33 23.32
N ASN A 126 -7.54 9.77 24.53
CA ASN A 126 -7.98 8.38 24.80
C ASN A 126 -7.18 7.30 24.03
N CYS A 127 -5.94 7.60 23.60
CA CYS A 127 -5.04 6.58 23.08
C CYS A 127 -4.65 5.60 24.20
N ARG A 128 -4.56 4.32 23.84
CA ARG A 128 -4.19 3.21 24.72
C ARG A 128 -2.92 2.49 24.29
N CYS A 129 -2.26 2.98 23.24
CA CYS A 129 -1.00 2.43 22.77
C CYS A 129 0.09 2.64 23.84
N ARG A 130 1.11 1.80 23.81
CA ARG A 130 2.17 1.80 24.82
C ARG A 130 3.54 1.78 24.16
N ARG A 131 4.54 2.31 24.87
CA ARG A 131 5.94 2.22 24.47
C ARG A 131 6.56 0.98 25.13
N LYS A 132 7.21 0.14 24.33
CA LYS A 132 7.89 -1.07 24.81
C LYS A 132 9.40 -0.90 24.64
N PRO A 133 10.21 -1.16 25.68
CA PRO A 133 11.65 -1.07 25.56
C PRO A 133 12.15 -2.19 24.63
N ILE A 134 13.15 -1.88 23.81
CA ILE A 134 13.84 -2.85 22.98
C ILE A 134 15.17 -3.16 23.68
N ALA A 135 15.42 -4.43 23.97
CA ALA A 135 16.69 -4.85 24.56
C ALA A 135 17.83 -4.56 23.56
N LYS A 136 19.05 -4.32 24.08
CA LYS A 136 20.24 -4.12 23.24
C LYS A 136 20.48 -5.31 22.27
N ASP A 137 20.00 -6.49 22.66
CA ASP A 137 20.13 -7.74 21.91
C ASP A 137 18.99 -7.94 20.88
N ASP A 138 17.91 -7.16 20.97
CA ASP A 138 16.80 -7.11 19.99
C ASP A 138 16.96 -5.97 18.98
N LEU A 139 18.01 -5.15 19.11
CA LEU A 139 18.34 -4.09 18.15
C LEU A 139 19.22 -4.64 17.03
N ASP A 140 18.59 -4.98 15.92
CA ASP A 140 19.31 -5.22 14.67
C ASP A 140 19.77 -3.87 14.07
N PHE A 141 20.93 -3.37 14.54
CA PHE A 141 21.63 -2.24 13.90
C PHE A 141 22.11 -2.55 12.47
N MET A 142 21.84 -3.77 11.98
CA MET A 142 22.35 -4.34 10.74
C MET A 142 21.21 -4.85 9.86
N ALA A 143 20.18 -4.03 9.58
CA ALA A 143 19.25 -4.35 8.49
C ALA A 143 20.05 -4.54 7.18
N GLU A 144 20.40 -5.80 6.91
CA GLU A 144 21.46 -6.15 5.97
C GLU A 144 20.98 -5.75 4.58
N LYS A 145 21.73 -4.84 3.95
CA LYS A 145 21.41 -4.44 2.59
C LYS A 145 21.78 -5.60 1.69
N LYS A 146 20.77 -6.25 1.11
CA LYS A 146 20.99 -7.28 0.10
C LYS A 146 21.33 -6.62 -1.24
N LEU A 147 22.32 -7.18 -1.93
CA LEU A 147 22.64 -6.80 -3.30
C LEU A 147 21.72 -7.55 -4.27
N PHE A 148 21.10 -6.82 -5.17
CA PHE A 148 20.25 -7.31 -6.25
C PHE A 148 20.86 -6.96 -7.60
N HIS A 149 20.67 -7.83 -8.59
CA HIS A 149 21.21 -7.67 -9.94
C HIS A 149 20.05 -7.73 -10.94
N ALA A 150 19.65 -6.57 -11.46
CA ALA A 150 18.52 -6.49 -12.39
C ALA A 150 18.87 -6.94 -13.80
N GLY A 151 20.16 -7.04 -14.13
CA GLY A 151 20.67 -7.40 -15.45
C GLY A 151 21.62 -6.33 -15.98
N LYS A 152 21.72 -6.24 -17.31
CA LYS A 152 22.51 -5.23 -18.03
C LYS A 152 21.61 -4.29 -18.82
N TYR A 153 22.01 -3.03 -18.89
CA TYR A 153 21.41 -2.04 -19.79
C TYR A 153 22.51 -1.17 -20.39
N ASN A 154 22.60 -1.07 -21.72
CA ASN A 154 23.70 -0.41 -22.44
C ASN A 154 25.08 -0.82 -21.90
N ASP A 155 25.31 -2.14 -21.78
CA ASP A 155 26.52 -2.76 -21.21
C ASP A 155 26.84 -2.44 -19.74
N GLN A 156 25.98 -1.68 -19.05
CA GLN A 156 26.13 -1.39 -17.62
C GLN A 156 25.35 -2.39 -16.76
N ASP A 157 26.03 -2.97 -15.78
CA ASP A 157 25.41 -3.83 -14.77
C ASP A 157 24.50 -3.02 -13.83
N LEU A 158 23.21 -3.32 -13.85
CA LEU A 158 22.22 -2.73 -12.96
C LEU A 158 22.22 -3.46 -11.62
N ARG A 159 22.91 -2.86 -10.63
CA ARG A 159 23.03 -3.41 -9.27
C ARG A 159 22.43 -2.47 -8.22
N PHE A 160 21.65 -3.04 -7.31
CA PHE A 160 20.93 -2.30 -6.27
C PHE A 160 21.17 -2.90 -4.89
N LYS A 161 21.55 -2.07 -3.93
CA LYS A 161 21.58 -2.45 -2.51
C LYS A 161 20.28 -1.99 -1.88
N ALA A 162 19.46 -2.91 -1.40
CA ALA A 162 18.15 -2.61 -0.83
C ALA A 162 17.99 -3.25 0.55
N LYS A 163 17.14 -2.65 1.39
CA LYS A 163 16.76 -3.18 2.70
C LYS A 163 15.37 -3.80 2.62
N LYS A 164 15.14 -4.88 3.35
CA LYS A 164 13.81 -5.49 3.45
C LYS A 164 12.86 -4.52 4.15
N VAL A 165 11.64 -4.41 3.63
CA VAL A 165 10.57 -3.61 4.22
C VAL A 165 9.88 -4.46 5.28
N SER A 166 9.94 -4.02 6.54
CA SER A 166 9.26 -4.68 7.66
C SER A 166 7.75 -4.43 7.62
N GLY A 167 6.97 -5.39 8.13
CA GLY A 167 5.51 -5.25 8.25
C GLY A 167 4.72 -5.35 6.94
N SER A 168 5.36 -5.66 5.81
CA SER A 168 4.67 -5.98 4.56
C SER A 168 4.31 -7.47 4.51
N LYS A 169 3.14 -7.79 3.96
CA LYS A 169 2.75 -9.18 3.65
C LYS A 169 3.53 -9.77 2.46
N TYR A 170 4.15 -8.91 1.65
CA TYR A 170 4.94 -9.28 0.49
C TYR A 170 6.44 -9.17 0.80
N ASP A 171 7.26 -9.93 0.06
CA ASP A 171 8.72 -9.82 0.14
C ASP A 171 9.21 -8.57 -0.62
N ILE A 172 9.03 -7.40 0.00
CA ILE A 172 9.41 -6.10 -0.58
C ILE A 172 10.75 -5.63 0.00
N TRP A 173 11.60 -5.12 -0.88
CA TRP A 173 12.87 -4.49 -0.57
C TRP A 173 12.88 -3.08 -1.14
N SER A 174 13.52 -2.14 -0.44
CA SER A 174 13.62 -0.74 -0.89
C SER A 174 15.06 -0.25 -0.87
N GLN A 175 15.48 0.40 -1.95
CA GLN A 175 16.80 1.03 -2.04
C GLN A 175 16.93 2.28 -1.15
N GLY A 176 15.81 2.97 -0.90
CA GLY A 176 15.75 4.18 -0.09
C GLY A 176 14.49 4.25 0.76
N ASP A 177 14.38 5.29 1.56
CA ASP A 177 13.35 5.47 2.58
C ASP A 177 12.56 6.79 2.42
N THR A 178 12.82 7.54 1.34
CA THR A 178 12.14 8.82 1.07
C THR A 178 10.65 8.65 0.80
N LYS A 179 9.89 9.76 0.84
CA LYS A 179 8.46 9.77 0.53
C LYS A 179 8.11 9.06 -0.78
N LYS A 180 8.92 9.26 -1.84
CA LYS A 180 8.71 8.60 -3.14
C LYS A 180 8.72 7.07 -3.06
N TYR A 181 9.67 6.50 -2.30
CA TYR A 181 9.73 5.06 -2.06
C TYR A 181 8.53 4.59 -1.26
N ARG A 182 8.16 5.30 -0.18
CA ARG A 182 7.01 4.93 0.65
C ARG A 182 5.70 4.96 -0.13
N ASP A 183 5.43 6.02 -0.86
CA ASP A 183 4.23 6.17 -1.69
C ASP A 183 4.15 5.06 -2.77
N THR A 184 5.31 4.72 -3.38
CA THR A 184 5.40 3.62 -4.34
C THR A 184 5.10 2.26 -3.68
N ILE A 185 5.71 1.97 -2.54
CA ILE A 185 5.49 0.71 -1.81
C ILE A 185 4.02 0.57 -1.41
N GLN A 186 3.40 1.63 -0.88
CA GLN A 186 1.98 1.63 -0.51
C GLN A 186 1.08 1.39 -1.73
N THR A 187 1.36 2.06 -2.84
CA THR A 187 0.61 1.90 -4.09
C THR A 187 0.70 0.46 -4.60
N VAL A 188 1.91 -0.10 -4.62
CA VAL A 188 2.15 -1.48 -5.05
C VAL A 188 1.42 -2.47 -4.13
N MET A 189 1.56 -2.34 -2.80
CA MET A 189 0.87 -3.22 -1.85
C MET A 189 -0.65 -3.21 -2.06
N ARG A 190 -1.25 -2.02 -2.18
CA ARG A 190 -2.70 -1.86 -2.39
C ARG A 190 -3.18 -2.55 -3.67
N ILE A 191 -2.44 -2.45 -4.78
CA ILE A 191 -2.82 -3.09 -6.04
C ILE A 191 -2.68 -4.60 -5.93
N LEU A 192 -1.57 -5.07 -5.35
CA LEU A 192 -1.32 -6.50 -5.20
C LEU A 192 -2.32 -7.17 -4.26
N ASP A 193 -2.87 -6.45 -3.27
CA ASP A 193 -3.88 -6.98 -2.34
C ASP A 193 -5.13 -7.55 -3.05
N GLY A 194 -5.43 -7.07 -4.26
CA GLY A 194 -6.50 -7.59 -5.11
C GLY A 194 -6.08 -8.68 -6.10
N LYS A 195 -4.80 -9.07 -6.15
CA LYS A 195 -4.27 -10.07 -7.08
C LYS A 195 -4.16 -11.43 -6.37
N ASN A 196 -4.59 -12.49 -7.05
CA ASN A 196 -4.54 -13.87 -6.52
C ASN A 196 -3.32 -14.66 -7.02
N GLU A 197 -2.39 -13.98 -7.68
CA GLU A 197 -1.21 -14.56 -8.30
C GLU A 197 -0.07 -14.73 -7.29
N ARG A 198 0.86 -15.64 -7.57
CA ARG A 198 2.09 -15.75 -6.78
C ARG A 198 2.96 -14.52 -7.03
N ILE A 199 3.02 -13.62 -6.06
CA ILE A 199 3.80 -12.38 -6.17
C ILE A 199 5.31 -12.69 -6.03
N PRO A 200 6.17 -12.21 -6.96
CA PRO A 200 7.62 -12.35 -6.84
C PRO A 200 8.18 -11.46 -5.74
N ARG A 201 9.48 -11.58 -5.45
CA ARG A 201 10.15 -10.57 -4.63
C ARG A 201 10.12 -9.22 -5.35
N ILE A 202 9.83 -8.15 -4.63
CA ILE A 202 9.76 -6.80 -5.20
C ILE A 202 10.92 -5.98 -4.68
N VAL A 203 11.60 -5.24 -5.55
CA VAL A 203 12.68 -4.32 -5.20
C VAL A 203 12.37 -2.94 -5.76
N VAL A 204 12.06 -1.99 -4.89
CA VAL A 204 11.82 -0.59 -5.28
C VAL A 204 13.16 0.14 -5.36
N VAL A 205 13.48 0.67 -6.54
CA VAL A 205 14.78 1.23 -6.90
C VAL A 205 14.66 2.65 -7.43
N THR A 206 15.78 3.37 -7.45
CA THR A 206 15.83 4.75 -7.92
C THR A 206 15.57 4.85 -9.42
N SER A 207 14.74 5.83 -9.79
CA SER A 207 14.53 6.23 -11.19
C SER A 207 15.77 6.66 -11.95
N LYS A 208 16.87 6.96 -11.25
CA LYS A 208 18.12 7.40 -11.88
C LYS A 208 18.90 6.25 -12.51
N LYS A 209 18.61 5.01 -12.09
CA LYS A 209 19.36 3.82 -12.48
C LYS A 209 18.52 2.78 -13.20
N LEU A 210 17.22 2.69 -12.87
CA LEU A 210 16.32 1.84 -13.64
C LEU A 210 15.86 2.61 -14.89
N PRO A 211 16.17 2.14 -16.11
CA PRO A 211 15.84 2.85 -17.35
C PRO A 211 14.33 2.84 -17.64
N GLY A 212 13.63 1.79 -17.23
CA GLY A 212 12.19 1.64 -17.39
C GLY A 212 11.36 1.97 -16.15
N ILE A 213 10.04 1.78 -16.28
CA ILE A 213 9.06 1.95 -15.21
C ILE A 213 9.14 0.78 -14.21
N ALA A 214 9.25 -0.44 -14.75
CA ALA A 214 9.46 -1.66 -14.00
C ALA A 214 10.23 -2.67 -14.87
N ALA A 215 10.65 -3.79 -14.28
CA ALA A 215 11.22 -4.92 -14.99
C ALA A 215 11.14 -6.19 -14.16
N TYR A 216 10.81 -7.32 -14.79
CA TYR A 216 10.85 -8.65 -14.16
C TYR A 216 12.08 -9.45 -14.58
N ASN A 217 12.77 -10.03 -13.60
CA ASN A 217 13.90 -10.94 -13.80
C ASN A 217 13.49 -12.38 -13.43
N HIS A 218 13.32 -13.23 -14.43
CA HIS A 218 12.85 -14.61 -14.26
C HIS A 218 13.87 -15.56 -13.61
N ILE A 219 15.17 -15.23 -13.68
CA ILE A 219 16.26 -16.03 -13.09
C ILE A 219 16.24 -15.88 -11.58
N GLN A 220 16.13 -14.64 -11.09
CA GLN A 220 16.11 -14.35 -9.65
C GLN A 220 14.69 -14.37 -9.05
N ASP A 221 13.66 -14.40 -9.89
CA ASP A 221 12.25 -14.20 -9.52
C ASP A 221 12.04 -12.89 -8.77
N VAL A 222 12.55 -11.80 -9.36
CA VAL A 222 12.53 -10.44 -8.79
C VAL A 222 11.90 -9.46 -9.75
N MET A 223 10.94 -8.68 -9.27
CA MET A 223 10.38 -7.52 -9.95
C MET A 223 11.02 -6.24 -9.42
N TYR A 224 11.63 -5.46 -10.30
CA TYR A 224 12.22 -4.16 -10.00
C TYR A 224 11.22 -3.06 -10.34
N ILE A 225 10.97 -2.15 -9.42
CA ILE A 225 9.99 -1.07 -9.58
C ILE A 225 10.66 0.29 -9.40
N ASN A 226 10.42 1.20 -10.34
CA ASN A 226 10.89 2.56 -10.25
C ASN A 226 10.17 3.32 -9.12
N ASN A 227 10.91 4.01 -8.25
CA ASN A 227 10.36 4.76 -7.12
C ASN A 227 9.49 5.98 -7.49
N LYS A 228 9.30 6.25 -8.79
CA LYS A 228 8.33 7.22 -9.29
C LYS A 228 6.92 6.65 -9.47
N LEU A 229 6.77 5.32 -9.46
CA LEU A 229 5.50 4.65 -9.76
C LEU A 229 4.36 5.07 -8.81
N GLY A 230 4.68 5.44 -7.57
CA GLY A 230 3.70 5.99 -6.61
C GLY A 230 3.21 7.41 -6.91
N ASN A 231 3.71 8.08 -7.95
CA ASN A 231 3.31 9.44 -8.32
C ASN A 231 2.52 9.43 -9.64
N ALA A 232 1.19 9.53 -9.55
CA ALA A 232 0.29 9.51 -10.71
C ALA A 232 0.60 10.60 -11.75
N THR A 233 1.07 11.78 -11.33
CA THR A 233 1.42 12.88 -12.25
C THR A 233 2.73 12.63 -12.99
N GLU A 234 3.70 11.96 -12.36
CA GLU A 234 4.92 11.53 -13.05
C GLU A 234 4.58 10.39 -14.04
N MET A 235 3.72 9.45 -13.63
CA MET A 235 3.35 8.30 -14.45
C MET A 235 2.46 8.64 -15.64
N SER A 236 1.57 9.63 -15.54
CA SER A 236 0.72 10.02 -16.66
C SER A 236 1.50 10.48 -17.90
N LYS A 237 2.70 11.04 -17.71
CA LYS A 237 3.59 11.41 -18.82
C LYS A 237 4.17 10.20 -19.53
N GLU A 238 4.50 9.15 -18.79
CA GLU A 238 5.06 7.90 -19.33
C GLU A 238 4.00 7.12 -20.12
N PHE A 239 2.74 7.11 -19.66
CA PHE A 239 1.63 6.38 -20.28
C PHE A 239 1.12 6.99 -21.60
N ASN A 240 1.35 8.29 -21.81
CA ASN A 240 0.85 9.04 -22.96
C ASN A 240 1.78 9.01 -24.18
N THR A 241 2.80 8.15 -24.18
CA THR A 241 3.77 8.02 -25.28
C THR A 241 3.25 7.17 -26.45
N GLY A 242 2.20 6.36 -26.22
CA GLY A 242 1.74 5.35 -27.18
C GLY A 242 2.67 4.13 -27.29
N TYR A 243 3.77 4.10 -26.52
CA TYR A 243 4.78 3.04 -26.61
C TYR A 243 4.33 1.73 -25.94
N PHE A 244 3.57 1.82 -24.84
CA PHE A 244 3.04 0.70 -24.06
C PHE A 244 1.50 0.68 -24.11
N ALA A 245 0.89 -0.51 -23.97
CA ALA A 245 -0.55 -0.64 -23.77
C ALA A 245 -0.97 -0.13 -22.38
N ALA A 246 -0.08 -0.21 -21.39
CA ALA A 246 -0.32 0.23 -20.02
C ALA A 246 -0.71 1.72 -19.92
N LYS A 247 -1.82 2.01 -19.22
CA LYS A 247 -2.34 3.37 -18.96
C LYS A 247 -2.41 3.73 -17.48
N THR A 248 -2.19 2.75 -16.61
CA THR A 248 -2.26 2.92 -15.15
C THR A 248 -1.10 2.19 -14.47
N VAL A 249 -0.89 2.51 -13.19
CA VAL A 249 0.08 1.79 -12.35
C VAL A 249 -0.30 0.31 -12.19
N GLU A 250 -1.60 0.00 -12.18
CA GLU A 250 -2.06 -1.39 -12.13
C GLU A 250 -1.74 -2.15 -13.42
N ASP A 251 -1.84 -1.49 -14.57
CA ASP A 251 -1.46 -2.09 -15.86
C ASP A 251 0.03 -2.43 -15.88
N VAL A 252 0.89 -1.54 -15.36
CA VAL A 252 2.34 -1.83 -15.25
C VAL A 252 2.60 -3.06 -14.39
N LEU A 253 1.95 -3.18 -13.24
CA LEU A 253 2.13 -4.37 -12.39
C LEU A 253 1.57 -5.63 -13.06
N THR A 254 0.45 -5.51 -13.79
CA THR A 254 -0.14 -6.62 -14.54
C THR A 254 0.77 -7.08 -15.68
N HIS A 255 1.41 -6.14 -16.39
CA HIS A 255 2.43 -6.41 -17.40
C HIS A 255 3.59 -7.24 -16.83
N GLU A 256 4.19 -6.79 -15.72
CA GLU A 256 5.33 -7.50 -15.11
C GLU A 256 4.94 -8.86 -14.50
N LEU A 257 3.73 -8.97 -13.96
CA LEU A 257 3.18 -10.24 -13.47
C LEU A 257 2.89 -11.22 -14.63
N ALA A 258 2.51 -10.73 -15.81
CA ALA A 258 2.35 -11.55 -17.00
C ALA A 258 3.68 -12.16 -17.44
N HIS A 259 4.78 -11.39 -17.45
CA HIS A 259 6.13 -11.93 -17.69
C HIS A 259 6.46 -13.06 -16.71
N LYS A 260 6.17 -12.85 -15.42
CA LYS A 260 6.34 -13.91 -14.41
C LYS A 260 5.51 -15.15 -14.71
N SER A 261 4.21 -14.97 -14.94
CA SER A 261 3.27 -16.07 -15.19
C SER A 261 3.69 -16.89 -16.41
N HIS A 262 4.14 -16.21 -17.48
CA HIS A 262 4.68 -16.85 -18.69
C HIS A 262 5.93 -17.69 -18.41
N TRP A 263 6.90 -17.15 -17.67
CA TRP A 263 8.08 -17.90 -17.27
C TRP A 263 7.75 -19.04 -16.30
N ASP A 264 6.76 -18.87 -15.44
CA ASP A 264 6.31 -19.92 -14.55
C ASP A 264 5.62 -21.05 -15.33
N SER A 265 4.93 -20.77 -16.44
CA SER A 265 4.42 -21.79 -17.39
C SER A 265 5.56 -22.57 -18.03
N ALA A 266 6.58 -21.88 -18.54
CA ALA A 266 7.75 -22.53 -19.14
C ALA A 266 8.46 -23.44 -18.13
N LYS A 267 8.65 -22.96 -16.90
CA LYS A 267 9.20 -23.76 -15.80
C LYS A 267 8.32 -24.96 -15.45
N ALA A 268 6.99 -24.82 -15.50
CA ALA A 268 6.06 -25.91 -15.25
C ALA A 268 6.10 -26.97 -16.37
N LEU A 269 6.12 -26.55 -17.64
CA LEU A 269 6.25 -27.42 -18.79
C LEU A 269 7.58 -28.18 -18.79
N TYR A 270 8.68 -27.50 -18.48
CA TYR A 270 9.99 -28.11 -18.33
C TYR A 270 9.98 -29.23 -17.28
N LYS A 271 9.32 -28.99 -16.13
CA LYS A 271 9.22 -29.97 -15.04
C LYS A 271 8.26 -31.12 -15.34
N SER A 272 7.18 -30.88 -16.08
CA SER A 272 6.17 -31.91 -16.38
C SER A 272 6.62 -32.92 -17.41
N LYS A 273 7.62 -32.59 -18.23
CA LYS A 273 8.20 -33.50 -19.24
C LYS A 273 9.72 -33.69 -19.05
N PRO A 274 10.15 -34.40 -17.99
CA PRO A 274 11.56 -34.67 -17.75
C PRO A 274 12.23 -35.30 -18.99
N LYS A 275 13.42 -34.84 -19.37
CA LYS A 275 14.22 -35.28 -20.52
C LYS A 275 13.72 -34.87 -21.92
N MET A 276 12.54 -34.25 -22.05
CA MET A 276 12.08 -33.74 -23.36
C MET A 276 12.80 -32.44 -23.75
N TYR A 277 13.18 -31.63 -22.77
CA TYR A 277 13.81 -30.33 -22.98
C TYR A 277 15.14 -30.25 -22.23
N ASN A 278 16.15 -29.63 -22.86
CA ASN A 278 17.46 -29.44 -22.25
C ASN A 278 17.45 -28.29 -21.23
N THR A 279 16.67 -27.23 -21.49
CA THR A 279 16.58 -26.03 -20.66
C THR A 279 15.15 -25.50 -20.55
N VAL A 280 14.92 -24.59 -19.61
CA VAL A 280 13.62 -23.89 -19.46
C VAL A 280 13.32 -23.05 -20.70
N GLU A 281 14.34 -22.43 -21.30
CA GLU A 281 14.23 -21.66 -22.55
C GLU A 281 13.82 -22.55 -23.72
N GLY A 282 14.33 -23.78 -23.78
CA GLY A 282 13.89 -24.77 -24.78
C GLY A 282 12.41 -25.15 -24.61
N ALA A 283 11.96 -25.36 -23.37
CA ALA A 283 10.54 -25.59 -23.09
C ALA A 283 9.70 -24.34 -23.43
N LYS A 284 10.21 -23.14 -23.17
CA LYS A 284 9.55 -21.88 -23.49
C LYS A 284 9.35 -21.68 -24.99
N LYS A 285 10.36 -21.99 -25.82
CA LYS A 285 10.23 -21.93 -27.29
C LYS A 285 9.08 -22.78 -27.80
N VAL A 286 8.92 -23.99 -27.26
CA VAL A 286 7.81 -24.89 -27.63
C VAL A 286 6.47 -24.38 -27.11
N LEU A 287 6.44 -23.78 -25.92
CA LEU A 287 5.24 -23.13 -25.38
C LEU A 287 4.79 -21.96 -26.27
N ASP A 288 5.75 -21.20 -26.80
CA ASP A 288 5.52 -19.96 -27.56
C ASP A 288 5.19 -20.21 -29.04
N GLU A 289 5.48 -21.39 -29.58
CA GLU A 289 5.46 -21.68 -31.02
C GLU A 289 4.14 -21.35 -31.71
N SER A 290 3.01 -21.72 -31.10
CA SER A 290 1.68 -21.42 -31.68
C SER A 290 1.37 -19.93 -31.70
N LEU A 291 1.80 -19.20 -30.66
CA LEU A 291 1.65 -17.74 -30.59
C LEU A 291 2.54 -17.05 -31.62
N GLU A 292 3.81 -17.45 -31.71
CA GLU A 292 4.78 -16.90 -32.66
C GLU A 292 4.31 -17.09 -34.11
N ASN A 293 3.86 -18.30 -34.46
CA ASN A 293 3.36 -18.61 -35.80
C ASN A 293 2.12 -17.79 -36.15
N TYR A 294 1.19 -17.63 -35.20
CA TYR A 294 0.01 -16.79 -35.40
C TYR A 294 0.40 -15.35 -35.73
N VAL A 295 1.26 -14.74 -34.91
CA VAL A 295 1.69 -13.34 -35.10
C VAL A 295 2.40 -13.14 -36.43
N LYS A 296 3.30 -14.06 -36.84
CA LYS A 296 3.96 -14.00 -38.16
C LYS A 296 2.95 -14.03 -39.31
N ASN A 297 1.96 -14.91 -39.22
CA ASN A 297 0.94 -15.05 -40.26
C ASN A 297 0.07 -13.80 -40.38
N VAL A 298 -0.29 -13.17 -39.27
CA VAL A 298 -1.07 -11.92 -39.28
C VAL A 298 -0.21 -10.76 -39.79
N GLN A 299 1.06 -10.63 -39.36
CA GLN A 299 1.95 -9.58 -39.87
C GLN A 299 2.29 -9.71 -41.35
N ALA A 300 2.25 -10.92 -41.91
CA ALA A 300 2.39 -11.12 -43.36
C ALA A 300 1.23 -10.50 -44.15
N GLN A 301 0.06 -10.31 -43.52
CA GLN A 301 -1.12 -9.67 -44.11
C GLN A 301 -1.19 -8.18 -43.74
N GLU A 302 -0.79 -7.83 -42.51
CA GLU A 302 -0.78 -6.47 -41.99
C GLU A 302 0.52 -6.19 -41.23
N MET A 303 1.51 -5.62 -41.92
CA MET A 303 2.88 -5.43 -41.42
C MET A 303 2.94 -4.75 -40.03
N GLN A 304 2.09 -3.74 -39.81
CA GLN A 304 2.06 -2.94 -38.58
C GLN A 304 1.05 -3.45 -37.54
N TYR A 305 0.60 -4.70 -37.64
CA TYR A 305 -0.43 -5.27 -36.76
C TYR A 305 -0.11 -5.07 -35.27
N LEU A 306 1.13 -5.35 -34.85
CA LEU A 306 1.52 -5.25 -33.44
C LEU A 306 1.52 -3.80 -32.94
N ASP A 307 2.11 -2.85 -33.67
CA ASP A 307 2.12 -1.43 -33.28
C ASP A 307 0.70 -0.85 -33.24
N LYS A 308 -0.13 -1.24 -34.21
CA LYS A 308 -1.50 -0.72 -34.37
C LYS A 308 -2.47 -1.24 -33.32
N TYR A 309 -2.43 -2.53 -33.00
CA TYR A 309 -3.45 -3.17 -32.15
C TYR A 309 -2.96 -3.54 -30.75
N ILE A 310 -1.64 -3.66 -30.55
CA ILE A 310 -1.06 -4.11 -29.28
C ILE A 310 -0.24 -2.98 -28.64
N SER A 311 0.98 -2.75 -29.14
CA SER A 311 1.86 -1.65 -28.74
C SER A 311 3.14 -1.64 -29.58
N ARG A 312 3.79 -0.48 -29.66
CA ARG A 312 5.12 -0.34 -30.27
C ARG A 312 6.19 -1.17 -29.57
N ASN A 313 6.08 -1.32 -28.26
CA ASN A 313 6.98 -2.13 -27.45
C ASN A 313 6.91 -3.62 -27.85
N ALA A 314 5.69 -4.15 -28.05
CA ALA A 314 5.47 -5.51 -28.51
C ALA A 314 6.04 -5.74 -29.92
N GLU A 315 5.87 -4.80 -30.84
CA GLU A 315 6.42 -4.89 -32.20
C GLU A 315 7.95 -5.00 -32.18
N ARG A 316 8.63 -4.08 -31.50
CA ARG A 316 10.11 -4.06 -31.43
C ARG A 316 10.69 -5.32 -30.82
N ASN A 317 10.10 -5.82 -29.73
CA ASN A 317 10.60 -7.04 -29.10
C ASN A 317 10.36 -8.28 -29.96
N PHE A 318 9.29 -8.28 -30.76
CA PHE A 318 9.03 -9.35 -31.72
C PHE A 318 10.02 -9.36 -32.89
N GLU A 319 10.41 -8.18 -33.39
CA GLU A 319 11.49 -8.04 -34.38
C GLU A 319 12.84 -8.60 -33.87
N GLU A 320 13.07 -8.53 -32.55
CA GLU A 320 14.21 -9.15 -31.87
C GLU A 320 14.03 -10.66 -31.62
N GLY A 321 12.92 -11.24 -32.06
CA GLY A 321 12.64 -12.68 -31.97
C GLY A 321 12.01 -13.13 -30.65
N SER A 322 11.31 -12.24 -29.94
CA SER A 322 10.69 -12.54 -28.65
C SER A 322 9.21 -12.16 -28.59
N VAL A 323 8.37 -13.10 -28.13
CA VAL A 323 6.94 -12.87 -27.90
C VAL A 323 6.62 -12.34 -26.50
N ASN A 324 7.63 -12.13 -25.64
CA ASN A 324 7.40 -11.81 -24.22
C ASN A 324 6.58 -10.53 -24.04
N GLU A 325 6.94 -9.47 -24.77
CA GLU A 325 6.20 -8.20 -24.69
C GLU A 325 4.79 -8.34 -25.28
N ILE A 326 4.58 -9.18 -26.30
CA ILE A 326 3.22 -9.48 -26.80
C ILE A 326 2.37 -10.10 -25.69
N VAL A 327 2.91 -11.11 -24.98
CA VAL A 327 2.21 -11.77 -23.88
C VAL A 327 1.85 -10.77 -22.77
N ALA A 328 2.79 -9.92 -22.39
CA ALA A 328 2.58 -8.95 -21.32
C ALA A 328 1.60 -7.83 -21.71
N GLU A 329 1.71 -7.28 -22.92
CA GLU A 329 0.84 -6.21 -23.41
C GLU A 329 -0.59 -6.72 -23.67
N VAL A 330 -0.75 -7.94 -24.19
CA VAL A 330 -2.08 -8.57 -24.36
C VAL A 330 -2.75 -8.86 -23.02
N ALA A 331 -1.98 -9.30 -22.01
CA ALA A 331 -2.50 -9.49 -20.66
C ALA A 331 -3.03 -8.19 -20.04
N VAL A 332 -2.39 -7.05 -20.33
CA VAL A 332 -2.86 -5.72 -19.95
C VAL A 332 -4.13 -5.33 -20.70
N LEU A 333 -4.15 -5.51 -22.03
CA LEU A 333 -5.30 -5.13 -22.86
C LEU A 333 -6.57 -5.87 -22.46
N GLY A 334 -6.47 -7.11 -22.01
CA GLY A 334 -7.65 -7.76 -21.47
C GLY A 334 -8.64 -8.17 -22.56
N ASP A 335 -9.89 -8.31 -22.15
CA ASP A 335 -11.06 -8.39 -23.03
C ASP A 335 -11.23 -7.19 -23.98
N LYS A 336 -10.49 -6.08 -23.80
CA LYS A 336 -10.54 -4.92 -24.70
C LYS A 336 -9.87 -5.22 -26.04
N LEU A 337 -8.98 -6.22 -26.12
CA LEU A 337 -8.38 -6.65 -27.37
C LEU A 337 -9.45 -7.27 -28.28
N GLU A 338 -9.60 -6.73 -29.50
CA GLU A 338 -10.55 -7.24 -30.49
C GLU A 338 -10.15 -8.63 -31.00
N ASP A 339 -8.85 -8.87 -31.16
CA ASP A 339 -8.31 -10.14 -31.60
C ASP A 339 -8.45 -11.23 -30.53
N LYS A 340 -9.56 -11.95 -30.57
CA LYS A 340 -9.85 -13.04 -29.62
C LYS A 340 -9.00 -14.27 -29.86
N VAL A 341 -8.42 -14.45 -31.05
CA VAL A 341 -7.53 -15.59 -31.32
C VAL A 341 -6.21 -15.35 -30.61
N LEU A 342 -5.60 -14.16 -30.79
CA LEU A 342 -4.40 -13.76 -30.06
C LEU A 342 -4.61 -13.83 -28.54
N LEU A 343 -5.74 -13.31 -28.07
CA LEU A 343 -6.10 -13.33 -26.64
C LEU A 343 -6.10 -14.75 -26.05
N ASN A 344 -6.68 -15.71 -26.78
CA ASN A 344 -6.75 -17.11 -26.36
C ASN A 344 -5.39 -17.79 -26.40
N LEU A 345 -4.56 -17.51 -27.41
CA LEU A 345 -3.19 -18.03 -27.50
C LEU A 345 -2.34 -17.51 -26.34
N VAL A 346 -2.40 -16.22 -26.04
CA VAL A 346 -1.72 -15.62 -24.88
C VAL A 346 -2.21 -16.24 -23.57
N SER A 347 -3.53 -16.42 -23.42
CA SER A 347 -4.09 -17.10 -22.24
C SER A 347 -3.55 -18.52 -22.08
N GLY A 348 -3.28 -19.23 -23.18
CA GLY A 348 -2.75 -20.59 -23.19
C GLY A 348 -1.29 -20.70 -22.76
N VAL A 349 -0.50 -19.63 -22.86
CA VAL A 349 0.92 -19.62 -22.43
C VAL A 349 1.12 -19.09 -21.00
N LEU A 350 0.05 -18.69 -20.31
CA LEU A 350 0.08 -18.22 -18.93
C LEU A 350 -0.38 -19.32 -17.95
N LYS A 351 0.32 -19.44 -16.81
CA LYS A 351 0.33 -20.67 -15.99
C LYS A 351 -1.00 -21.01 -15.33
N ASP A 352 -1.75 -19.99 -14.95
CA ASP A 352 -2.96 -20.16 -14.14
C ASP A 352 -4.23 -19.95 -14.97
N GLY A 353 -4.11 -19.81 -16.30
CA GLY A 353 -5.22 -19.34 -17.12
C GLY A 353 -5.84 -18.11 -16.47
N THR A 354 -5.01 -17.17 -15.98
CA THR A 354 -5.41 -15.84 -15.54
C THR A 354 -6.27 -15.33 -16.68
N ARG A 355 -7.58 -15.52 -16.53
CA ARG A 355 -8.54 -15.16 -17.52
C ARG A 355 -8.18 -13.72 -17.81
N VAL A 356 -7.92 -13.41 -19.06
CA VAL A 356 -7.72 -12.06 -19.53
C VAL A 356 -9.04 -11.25 -19.43
N ARG A 357 -9.98 -11.73 -18.59
CA ARG A 357 -11.20 -11.10 -18.15
C ARG A 357 -10.89 -10.12 -17.04
N ASN A 358 -10.78 -8.86 -17.44
CA ASN A 358 -10.98 -7.76 -16.52
C ASN A 358 -12.38 -7.88 -15.89
N ASN A 359 -12.44 -7.72 -14.57
CA ASN A 359 -13.68 -7.58 -13.82
C ASN A 359 -14.55 -6.49 -14.44
N GLY A 360 -15.56 -6.92 -15.20
CA GLY A 360 -16.54 -6.06 -15.85
C GLY A 360 -17.90 -6.74 -15.90
N SER A 361 -18.38 -7.28 -14.77
CA SER A 361 -19.82 -7.55 -14.59
C SER A 361 -20.13 -7.75 -13.10
N THR A 362 -20.26 -6.64 -12.37
CA THR A 362 -21.19 -6.61 -11.25
C THR A 362 -22.61 -6.62 -11.82
N LYS A 363 -23.33 -7.71 -11.59
CA LYS A 363 -24.79 -7.67 -11.49
C LYS A 363 -25.18 -6.96 -10.20
#